data_AF-U3TFF5-F1
#
_entry.id   AF-U3TFF5-F1
#
_cell.length_a   1.000
_cell.length_b   1.000
_cell.length_c   1.000
_cell.angle_alpha   90.00
_cell.angle_beta   90.00
_cell.angle_gamma   90.00
#
_symmetry.space_group_name_H-M   'P 1'
#
loop_
_entity.id
_entity.type
_entity.pdbx_description
1 polymer ?
#
loop_
_entity_poly.entity_id
_entity_poly.type
_entity_poly.pdbx_seq_one_letter_code
_entity_poly.pdbx_strand_id
1 'polypeptide(L)'
;MRFWLGRGRRRSSGRREIVEALATVRQARLKLRVYKSRLYMLDSEDAGKLASRLEYIDYILEAIGLRLETILTLQPSIEAVEDLMKLPYELVKQAVKQAQDLPPDVTSLLTTIEQSLAQAIPQDTIVESSLGSEKLSPQAREILREAEKRAGDTASRRMGERQGLQ
;
A
#
# COMPACT_ATOMS: atom_id res chain seq x y z
N MET A 1 -19.48 26.67 -38.62
CA MET A 1 -18.21 26.02 -38.21
C MET A 1 -17.84 26.52 -36.82
N ARG A 2 -17.96 25.68 -35.78
CA ARG A 2 -17.50 26.00 -34.41
C ARG A 2 -16.39 25.01 -34.04
N PHE A 3 -15.22 25.56 -33.78
CA PHE A 3 -13.99 24.84 -33.46
C PHE A 3 -14.12 24.11 -32.12
N TRP A 4 -13.84 22.81 -32.13
CA TRP A 4 -13.52 22.02 -30.94
C TRP A 4 -12.05 22.27 -30.58
N LEU A 5 -11.80 23.07 -29.54
CA LEU A 5 -10.49 23.20 -28.90
C LEU A 5 -10.67 23.01 -27.40
N GLY A 6 -10.30 21.84 -26.88
CA GLY A 6 -10.43 21.57 -25.45
C GLY A 6 -10.16 20.15 -24.99
N ARG A 7 -9.16 19.44 -25.55
CA ARG A 7 -8.70 18.15 -24.98
C ARG A 7 -7.18 18.03 -24.94
N GLY A 8 -6.50 19.07 -24.47
CA GLY A 8 -5.03 19.10 -24.37
C GLY A 8 -4.44 18.98 -22.95
N ARG A 9 -5.25 19.02 -21.88
CA ARG A 9 -4.74 19.25 -20.50
C ARG A 9 -4.95 18.12 -19.47
N ARG A 10 -5.54 16.97 -19.83
CA ARG A 10 -5.86 15.92 -18.84
C ARG A 10 -4.83 14.78 -18.70
N ARG A 11 -3.86 14.64 -19.61
CA ARG A 11 -2.87 13.53 -19.56
C ARG A 11 -1.74 13.74 -18.54
N SER A 12 -1.44 14.98 -18.15
CA SER A 12 -0.32 15.30 -17.26
C SER A 12 -0.66 15.23 -15.76
N SER A 13 -1.95 15.20 -15.39
CA SER A 13 -2.36 15.02 -14.00
C SER A 13 -2.03 13.61 -13.54
N GLY A 14 -2.66 12.58 -14.12
CA GLY A 14 -2.63 11.20 -13.58
C GLY A 14 -1.22 10.67 -13.31
N ARG A 15 -0.27 10.92 -14.21
CA ARG A 15 1.13 10.51 -14.02
C ARG A 15 1.78 11.21 -12.82
N ARG A 16 1.52 12.50 -12.61
CA ARG A 16 2.02 13.25 -11.47
C ARG A 16 1.44 12.68 -10.17
N GLU A 17 0.14 12.44 -10.11
CA GLU A 17 -0.48 11.87 -8.91
C GLU A 17 0.05 10.45 -8.61
N ILE A 18 0.31 9.61 -9.61
CA ILE A 18 0.94 8.30 -9.42
C ILE A 18 2.39 8.44 -8.89
N VAL A 19 3.16 9.41 -9.39
CA VAL A 19 4.52 9.70 -8.87
C VAL A 19 4.46 10.16 -7.41
N GLU A 20 3.51 11.04 -7.07
CA GLU A 20 3.31 11.50 -5.70
C GLU A 20 2.90 10.34 -4.78
N ALA A 21 1.97 9.49 -5.20
CA ALA A 21 1.59 8.28 -4.46
C ALA A 21 2.78 7.32 -4.24
N LEU A 22 3.61 7.10 -5.27
CA LEU A 22 4.81 6.27 -5.15
C LEU A 22 5.82 6.88 -4.18
N ALA A 23 6.01 8.20 -4.20
CA ALA A 23 6.88 8.90 -3.26
C ALA A 23 6.38 8.72 -1.80
N THR A 24 5.08 8.87 -1.57
CA THR A 24 4.44 8.64 -0.26
C THR A 24 4.67 7.20 0.22
N VAL A 25 4.46 6.21 -0.64
CA VAL A 25 4.68 4.78 -0.31
C VAL A 25 6.15 4.53 0.06
N ARG A 26 7.10 5.03 -0.72
CA ARG A 26 8.54 4.88 -0.44
C ARG A 26 8.94 5.53 0.88
N GLN A 27 8.43 6.73 1.15
CA GLN A 27 8.68 7.42 2.42
C GLN A 27 8.11 6.64 3.61
N ALA A 28 6.90 6.10 3.48
CA ALA A 28 6.27 5.30 4.53
C ALA A 28 7.07 4.02 4.81
N ARG A 29 7.51 3.29 3.77
CA ARG A 29 8.36 2.10 3.94
C ARG A 29 9.67 2.41 4.66
N LEU A 30 10.30 3.54 4.36
CA LEU A 30 11.51 3.98 5.07
C LEU A 30 11.22 4.21 6.56
N LYS A 31 10.12 4.91 6.88
CA LYS A 31 9.71 5.15 8.27
C LYS A 31 9.42 3.83 9.00
N LEU A 32 8.69 2.90 8.37
CA LEU A 32 8.40 1.59 8.93
C LEU A 32 9.68 0.78 9.21
N ARG A 33 10.67 0.84 8.31
CA ARG A 33 11.96 0.18 8.52
C ARG A 33 12.67 0.70 9.76
N VAL A 34 12.70 2.02 9.96
CA VAL A 34 13.28 2.65 11.16
C VAL A 34 12.51 2.23 12.42
N TYR A 35 11.17 2.22 12.36
CA TYR A 35 10.33 1.77 13.46
C TYR A 35 10.57 0.32 13.83
N LYS A 36 10.56 -0.59 12.85
CA LYS A 36 10.88 -2.01 13.04
C LYS A 36 12.25 -2.18 13.69
N SER A 37 13.27 -1.49 13.19
CA SER A 37 14.62 -1.55 13.77
C SER A 37 14.64 -1.16 15.25
N ARG A 38 13.87 -0.13 15.65
CA ARG A 38 13.78 0.28 17.05
C ARG A 38 13.05 -0.74 17.90
N LEU A 39 11.93 -1.27 17.40
CA LEU A 39 11.20 -2.35 18.08
C LEU A 39 12.05 -3.61 18.23
N TYR A 40 12.92 -3.89 17.28
CA TYR A 40 13.82 -5.03 17.33
C TYR A 40 14.90 -4.90 18.41
N MET A 41 15.22 -3.68 18.85
CA MET A 41 16.11 -3.43 19.98
C MET A 41 15.40 -3.57 21.33
N LEU A 42 14.07 -3.57 21.33
CA LEU A 42 13.28 -3.79 22.54
C LEU A 42 13.08 -5.28 22.72
N ASP A 43 13.67 -5.86 23.76
CA ASP A 43 13.49 -7.27 24.09
C ASP A 43 12.17 -7.49 24.86
N SER A 44 11.05 -7.12 24.26
CA SER A 44 9.72 -7.37 24.81
C SER A 44 8.86 -8.17 23.84
N GLU A 45 7.88 -8.90 24.36
CA GLU A 45 6.91 -9.66 23.55
C GLU A 45 6.03 -8.72 22.71
N ASP A 46 5.58 -7.61 23.30
CA ASP A 46 4.76 -6.62 22.61
C ASP A 46 5.48 -5.94 21.46
N ALA A 47 6.78 -5.64 21.63
CA ALA A 47 7.60 -5.12 20.54
C ALA A 47 7.77 -6.14 19.41
N GLY A 48 7.87 -7.44 19.76
CA GLY A 48 7.86 -8.54 18.80
C GLY A 48 6.57 -8.60 17.98
N LYS A 49 5.42 -8.62 18.65
CA LYS A 49 4.09 -8.64 18.02
C LYS A 49 3.88 -7.43 17.11
N LEU A 50 4.21 -6.23 17.61
CA LEU A 50 4.09 -5.00 16.84
C LEU A 50 4.99 -5.04 15.61
N ALA A 51 6.23 -5.48 15.74
CA ALA A 51 7.15 -5.53 14.61
C ALA A 51 6.72 -6.54 13.53
N SER A 52 6.11 -7.66 13.91
CA SER A 52 5.49 -8.59 12.94
C SER A 52 4.30 -7.96 12.21
N ARG A 53 3.47 -7.16 12.90
CA ARG A 53 2.41 -6.39 12.24
C ARG A 53 2.97 -5.32 11.28
N LEU A 54 4.08 -4.69 11.63
CA LEU A 54 4.76 -3.76 10.71
C LEU A 54 5.40 -4.48 9.52
N GLU A 55 5.80 -5.75 9.66
CA GLU A 55 6.31 -6.57 8.56
C GLU A 55 5.20 -6.85 7.53
N TYR A 56 4.01 -7.22 8.01
CA TYR A 56 2.82 -7.37 7.17
C TYR A 56 2.54 -6.10 6.34
N ILE A 57 2.57 -4.93 6.99
CA ILE A 57 2.33 -3.66 6.29
C ILE A 57 3.45 -3.34 5.30
N ASP A 58 4.72 -3.51 5.67
CA ASP A 58 5.84 -3.21 4.78
C ASP A 58 5.77 -4.05 3.49
N TYR A 59 5.36 -5.32 3.60
CA TYR A 59 5.14 -6.18 2.44
C TYR A 59 3.99 -5.70 1.54
N ILE A 60 2.87 -5.26 2.12
CA ILE A 60 1.78 -4.65 1.34
C ILE A 60 2.26 -3.39 0.60
N LEU A 61 2.98 -2.51 1.30
CA LEU A 61 3.50 -1.28 0.71
C LEU A 61 4.54 -1.57 -0.38
N GLU A 62 5.30 -2.66 -0.26
CA GLU A 62 6.17 -3.14 -1.34
C GLU A 62 5.39 -3.50 -2.60
N ALA A 63 4.34 -4.32 -2.46
CA ALA A 63 3.50 -4.73 -3.58
C ALA A 63 2.82 -3.51 -4.25
N ILE A 64 2.35 -2.55 -3.45
CA ILE A 64 1.81 -1.28 -3.95
C ILE A 64 2.88 -0.51 -4.73
N GLY A 65 4.06 -0.32 -4.15
CA GLY A 65 5.16 0.41 -4.78
C GLY A 65 5.55 -0.17 -6.14
N LEU A 66 5.74 -1.49 -6.21
CA LEU A 66 6.06 -2.21 -7.45
C LEU A 66 4.98 -2.03 -8.52
N ARG A 67 3.71 -2.02 -8.12
CA ARG A 67 2.60 -1.80 -9.04
C ARG A 67 2.58 -0.38 -9.60
N LEU A 68 2.81 0.62 -8.77
CA LEU A 68 2.90 2.02 -9.21
C LEU A 68 4.10 2.23 -10.16
N GLU A 69 5.25 1.64 -9.85
CA GLU A 69 6.43 1.66 -10.73
C GLU A 69 6.16 1.01 -12.09
N THR A 70 5.44 -0.12 -12.09
CA THR A 70 5.01 -0.80 -13.31
C THR A 70 4.11 0.10 -14.16
N ILE A 71 3.13 0.78 -13.55
CA ILE A 71 2.25 1.72 -14.27
C ILE A 71 3.06 2.87 -14.89
N LEU A 72 4.00 3.45 -14.13
CA LEU A 72 4.83 4.55 -14.62
C LEU A 72 5.77 4.14 -15.76
N THR A 73 6.22 2.88 -15.75
CA THR A 73 7.14 2.30 -16.73
C THR A 73 6.41 1.92 -18.01
N LEU A 74 5.28 1.21 -17.91
CA LEU A 74 4.53 0.72 -19.06
C LEU A 74 3.74 1.82 -19.78
N GLN A 75 3.47 2.94 -19.11
CA GLN A 75 2.66 4.04 -19.63
C GLN A 75 1.36 3.57 -20.31
N PRO A 76 0.52 2.81 -19.60
CA PRO A 76 -0.67 2.21 -20.19
C PRO A 76 -1.73 3.26 -20.56
N SER A 77 -2.76 2.86 -21.31
CA SER A 77 -3.91 3.73 -21.59
C SER A 77 -4.63 4.12 -20.28
N ILE A 78 -5.47 5.15 -20.32
CA ILE A 78 -6.16 5.66 -19.13
C ILE A 78 -7.07 4.59 -18.52
N GLU A 79 -7.78 3.83 -19.36
CA GLU A 79 -8.64 2.73 -18.95
C GLU A 79 -7.84 1.63 -18.26
N ALA A 80 -6.67 1.29 -18.81
CA ALA A 80 -5.77 0.33 -18.20
C ALA A 80 -5.14 0.86 -16.90
N VAL A 81 -4.86 2.16 -16.75
CA VAL A 81 -4.38 2.75 -15.49
C VAL A 81 -5.41 2.50 -14.37
N GLU A 82 -6.69 2.71 -14.64
CA GLU A 82 -7.75 2.51 -13.65
C GLU A 82 -7.78 1.07 -13.14
N ASP A 83 -7.82 0.09 -14.05
CA ASP A 83 -7.78 -1.33 -13.69
C ASP A 83 -6.51 -1.70 -12.93
N LEU A 84 -5.37 -1.13 -13.33
CA LEU A 84 -4.10 -1.38 -12.66
C LEU A 84 -4.02 -0.75 -11.26
N MET A 85 -4.76 0.34 -11.01
CA MET A 85 -4.83 1.07 -9.73
C MET A 85 -5.81 0.45 -8.72
N LYS A 86 -6.75 -0.40 -9.16
CA LYS A 86 -7.69 -1.12 -8.26
C LYS A 86 -6.95 -1.93 -7.20
N LEU A 87 -5.95 -2.72 -7.61
CA LEU A 87 -5.19 -3.56 -6.68
C LEU A 87 -4.46 -2.75 -5.59
N PRO A 88 -3.65 -1.72 -5.91
CA PRO A 88 -3.06 -0.84 -4.91
C PRO A 88 -4.06 -0.28 -3.91
N TYR A 89 -5.23 0.14 -4.41
CA TYR A 89 -6.28 0.73 -3.58
C TYR A 89 -6.95 -0.30 -2.67
N GLU A 90 -7.25 -1.50 -3.17
CA GLU A 90 -7.77 -2.61 -2.35
C GLU A 90 -6.81 -2.94 -1.21
N LEU A 91 -5.51 -3.07 -1.52
CA LEU A 91 -4.47 -3.42 -0.56
C LEU A 91 -4.32 -2.36 0.54
N VAL A 92 -4.27 -1.08 0.20
CA VAL A 92 -4.14 -0.02 1.22
C VAL A 92 -5.37 0.05 2.11
N LYS A 93 -6.58 -0.14 1.56
CA LYS A 93 -7.81 -0.16 2.38
C LYS A 93 -7.80 -1.29 3.40
N GLN A 94 -7.29 -2.46 3.02
CA GLN A 94 -7.13 -3.57 3.97
C GLN A 94 -6.07 -3.25 5.02
N ALA A 95 -4.93 -2.69 4.63
CA ALA A 95 -3.89 -2.27 5.58
C ALA A 95 -4.42 -1.23 6.58
N VAL A 96 -5.18 -0.23 6.13
CA VAL A 96 -5.81 0.79 6.99
C VAL A 96 -6.80 0.15 7.98
N LYS A 97 -7.63 -0.81 7.53
CA LYS A 97 -8.55 -1.54 8.42
C LYS A 97 -7.82 -2.32 9.51
N GLN A 98 -6.69 -2.94 9.18
CA GLN A 98 -5.88 -3.70 10.13
C GLN A 98 -4.97 -2.82 11.02
N ALA A 99 -4.88 -1.53 10.72
CA ALA A 99 -4.05 -0.56 11.43
C ALA A 99 -4.74 0.10 12.63
N GLN A 100 -5.99 -0.26 12.96
CA GLN A 100 -6.73 0.37 14.07
C GLN A 100 -6.00 0.28 15.41
N ASP A 101 -5.28 -0.83 15.65
CA ASP A 101 -4.49 -1.02 16.89
C ASP A 101 -2.99 -0.75 16.70
N LEU A 102 -2.60 0.04 15.70
CA LEU A 102 -1.22 0.45 15.47
C LEU A 102 -0.94 1.85 16.04
N PRO A 103 0.34 2.19 16.26
CA PRO A 103 0.73 3.54 16.63
C PRO A 103 0.10 4.60 15.71
N PRO A 104 -0.41 5.73 16.24
CA PRO A 104 -1.17 6.73 15.49
C PRO A 104 -0.45 7.28 14.25
N ASP A 105 0.87 7.36 14.33
CA ASP A 105 1.74 7.79 13.25
C ASP A 105 1.77 6.78 12.10
N VAL A 106 1.75 5.47 12.38
CA VAL A 106 1.62 4.42 11.36
C VAL A 106 0.25 4.48 10.69
N THR A 107 -0.81 4.65 11.49
CA THR A 107 -2.18 4.82 10.97
C THR A 107 -2.27 6.05 10.07
N SER A 108 -1.70 7.19 10.50
CA SER A 108 -1.64 8.41 9.70
C SER A 108 -0.91 8.21 8.37
N LEU A 109 0.21 7.48 8.36
CA LEU A 109 0.93 7.16 7.11
C LEU A 109 0.04 6.38 6.14
N LEU A 110 -0.68 5.36 6.62
CA LEU A 110 -1.54 4.54 5.77
C LEU A 110 -2.73 5.35 5.23
N THR A 111 -3.33 6.22 6.04
CA THR A 111 -4.38 7.14 5.59
C THR A 111 -3.86 8.11 4.53
N THR A 112 -2.64 8.65 4.67
CA THR A 112 -2.04 9.51 3.63
C THR A 112 -1.84 8.74 2.32
N ILE A 113 -1.38 7.48 2.38
CA ILE A 113 -1.23 6.65 1.18
C ILE A 113 -2.60 6.38 0.53
N GLU A 114 -3.62 6.05 1.30
CA GLU A 114 -4.98 5.85 0.80
C GLU A 114 -5.49 7.08 0.05
N GLN A 115 -5.29 8.28 0.62
CA GLN A 115 -5.66 9.55 0.00
C GLN A 115 -4.86 9.81 -1.28
N SER A 116 -3.54 9.59 -1.28
CA SER A 116 -2.71 9.76 -2.48
C SER A 116 -3.12 8.79 -3.59
N LEU A 117 -3.43 7.53 -3.25
CA LEU A 117 -3.91 6.55 -4.22
C LEU A 117 -5.30 6.90 -4.76
N ALA A 118 -6.21 7.38 -3.92
CA ALA A 118 -7.53 7.84 -4.36
C ALA A 118 -7.43 9.02 -5.34
N GLN A 119 -6.49 9.94 -5.14
CA GLN A 119 -6.23 11.05 -6.05
C GLN A 119 -5.62 10.60 -7.39
N ALA A 120 -4.85 9.52 -7.38
CA ALA A 120 -4.23 8.95 -8.58
C ALA A 120 -5.20 8.14 -9.45
N ILE A 121 -6.42 7.87 -8.99
CA ILE A 121 -7.48 7.24 -9.78
C ILE A 121 -8.20 8.33 -10.60
N PRO A 122 -8.31 8.22 -11.94
CA PRO A 122 -9.00 9.19 -12.77
C PRO A 122 -10.45 9.45 -12.31
N GLN A 123 -10.82 10.73 -12.11
CA GLN A 123 -12.13 11.11 -11.55
C GLN A 123 -13.33 10.82 -12.45
N ASP A 124 -13.14 10.75 -13.77
CA ASP A 124 -14.24 10.52 -14.73
C ASP A 124 -14.86 9.11 -14.59
N THR A 125 -14.29 8.21 -13.78
CA THR A 125 -14.78 6.84 -13.54
C THR A 125 -15.20 6.53 -12.10
N ILE A 126 -15.06 7.48 -11.18
CA ILE A 126 -15.48 7.30 -9.77
C ILE A 126 -17.01 7.11 -9.67
N VAL A 127 -17.77 7.61 -10.66
CA VAL A 127 -19.24 7.50 -10.69
C VAL A 127 -19.70 6.07 -10.98
N GLU A 128 -18.96 5.30 -11.78
CA GLU A 128 -19.29 3.88 -12.01
C GLU A 128 -18.65 2.96 -10.96
N SER A 129 -17.50 3.29 -10.37
CA SER A 129 -16.90 2.44 -9.32
C SER A 129 -17.55 2.57 -7.92
N SER A 130 -18.84 2.90 -7.86
CA SER A 130 -19.72 2.37 -6.81
C SER A 130 -20.03 0.87 -7.01
N LEU A 131 -19.48 0.26 -8.07
CA LEU A 131 -19.50 -1.16 -8.41
C LEU A 131 -18.92 -2.06 -7.30
N GLY A 132 -19.83 -2.58 -6.50
CA GLY A 132 -20.10 -4.02 -6.56
C GLY A 132 -19.20 -4.91 -5.72
N SER A 133 -19.68 -5.20 -4.50
CA SER A 133 -19.22 -6.24 -3.59
C SER A 133 -17.86 -5.97 -2.92
N GLU A 134 -17.87 -6.00 -1.60
CA GLU A 134 -16.72 -6.01 -0.68
C GLU A 134 -15.78 -7.23 -0.85
N LYS A 135 -15.69 -7.80 -2.06
CA LYS A 135 -14.87 -8.97 -2.35
C LYS A 135 -13.55 -8.50 -2.94
N LEU A 136 -12.49 -8.66 -2.13
CA LEU A 136 -11.11 -8.53 -2.57
C LEU A 136 -10.84 -9.36 -3.84
N SER A 137 -10.10 -8.78 -4.78
CA SER A 137 -9.61 -9.49 -5.96
C SER A 137 -8.76 -10.72 -5.55
N PRO A 138 -8.71 -11.78 -6.38
CA PRO A 138 -7.86 -12.95 -6.09
C PRO A 138 -6.39 -12.56 -5.87
N GLN A 139 -5.89 -11.59 -6.63
CA GLN A 139 -4.53 -11.08 -6.49
C GLN A 139 -4.32 -10.36 -5.16
N ALA A 140 -5.27 -9.52 -4.72
CA ALA A 140 -5.20 -8.89 -3.40
C ALA A 140 -5.16 -9.95 -2.29
N ARG A 141 -6.03 -10.97 -2.34
CA ARG A 141 -6.04 -12.06 -1.35
C ARG A 141 -4.71 -12.79 -1.25
N GLU A 142 -4.10 -13.09 -2.39
CA GLU A 142 -2.81 -13.79 -2.41
C GLU A 142 -1.69 -12.94 -1.81
N ILE A 143 -1.66 -11.64 -2.11
CA ILE A 143 -0.69 -10.71 -1.51
C ILE A 143 -0.88 -10.61 0.00
N LEU A 144 -2.14 -10.51 0.47
CA LEU A 144 -2.44 -10.46 1.90
C LEU A 144 -2.04 -11.75 2.61
N ARG A 145 -2.28 -12.91 2.00
CA ARG A 145 -1.86 -14.22 2.52
C ARG A 145 -0.35 -14.33 2.63
N GLU A 146 0.39 -13.89 1.61
CA GLU A 146 1.85 -13.90 1.66
C GLU A 146 2.40 -12.88 2.67
N ALA A 147 1.72 -11.74 2.85
CA ALA A 147 2.04 -10.78 3.90
C ALA A 147 1.90 -11.39 5.30
N GLU A 148 0.79 -12.10 5.54
CA GLU A 148 0.53 -12.81 6.82
C GLU A 148 1.59 -13.88 7.08
N LYS A 149 1.91 -14.67 6.05
CA LYS A 149 2.94 -15.70 6.14
C LYS A 149 4.30 -15.11 6.51
N ARG A 150 4.74 -14.03 5.84
CA ARG A 150 6.02 -13.38 6.14
C ARG A 150 6.07 -12.78 7.55
N ALA A 151 4.97 -12.17 7.99
CA ALA A 151 4.84 -11.69 9.35
C ALA A 151 4.94 -12.83 10.37
N GLY A 152 4.32 -13.98 10.08
CA GLY A 152 4.39 -15.20 10.89
C GLY A 152 5.79 -15.82 10.93
N ASP A 153 6.49 -15.89 9.81
CA ASP A 153 7.87 -16.39 9.72
C ASP A 153 8.82 -15.51 10.54
N THR A 154 8.64 -14.19 10.45
CA THR A 154 9.44 -13.21 11.21
C THR A 154 9.17 -13.32 12.71
N ALA A 155 7.92 -13.54 13.12
CA ALA A 155 7.57 -13.81 14.50
C ALA A 155 8.20 -15.11 15.02
N SER A 156 8.15 -16.17 14.19
CA SER A 156 8.66 -17.51 14.54
C SER A 156 10.17 -17.54 14.72
N ARG A 157 10.94 -16.89 13.83
CA ARG A 157 12.40 -16.80 13.94
C ARG A 157 12.83 -16.17 15.27
N ARG A 158 12.12 -15.14 15.72
CA ARG A 158 12.39 -14.46 16.99
C ARG A 158 12.13 -15.33 18.22
N MET A 159 11.08 -16.15 18.17
CA MET A 159 10.83 -17.11 19.25
C MET A 159 11.93 -18.18 19.31
N GLY A 160 12.41 -18.65 18.15
CA GLY A 160 13.53 -19.58 18.07
C GLY A 160 14.86 -18.98 18.58
N GLU A 161 15.17 -17.74 18.22
CA GLU A 161 16.36 -17.02 18.71
C GLU A 161 16.33 -16.80 20.22
N ARG A 162 15.15 -16.47 20.80
CA ARG A 162 14.99 -16.33 22.26
C ARG A 162 15.14 -17.66 23.01
N GLN A 163 14.72 -18.77 22.43
CA GLN A 163 14.83 -20.10 23.05
C GLN A 163 16.24 -20.69 22.96
N GLY A 164 17.03 -20.33 21.93
CA GLY A 164 18.41 -20.80 21.77
C GLY A 164 19.46 -20.04 22.60
N LEU A 165 19.05 -18.99 23.31
CA LEU A 165 19.90 -18.17 24.20
C LEU A 165 19.66 -18.44 25.70
N GLN A 166 18.74 -19.35 26.04
CA GLN A 166 18.52 -19.87 27.39
C GLN A 166 19.26 -21.20 27.57
#